data_AF-A0A1M4ZJ67-F1
#
_entry.id   AF-A0A1M4ZJ67-F1
#
_cell.length_a   1.000
_cell.length_b   1.000
_cell.length_c   1.000
_cell.angle_alpha   90.00
_cell.angle_beta   90.00
_cell.angle_gamma   90.00
#
_symmetry.space_group_name_H-M   'P 1'
#
loop_
_entity.id
_entity.type
_entity.pdbx_description
1 polymer ?
#
loop_
_entity_poly.entity_id
_entity_poly.type
_entity_poly.pdbx_seq_one_letter_code
_entity_poly.pdbx_strand_id
1 'polypeptide(L)'
;MKQQPEFDLQKRVCAYLRVAHPSLFFMSDTIASLKLTKFQAIRNSQIQKPGFKTPDLLIFLPKGKYHGLFIELKVESPYKLNGDLKSSAHLRAQNETISKLKALGYYADFQWNFDSIVKLINWYLNL
;
A
#
# COMPACT_ATOMS: atom_id res chain seq x y z
N MET A 1 -15.77 -10.22 15.75
CA MET A 1 -15.48 -9.56 14.46
C MET A 1 -14.75 -10.53 13.55
N LYS A 2 -15.02 -10.53 12.24
CA LYS A 2 -14.30 -11.37 11.28
C LYS A 2 -12.83 -10.95 11.24
N GLN A 3 -11.89 -11.91 11.24
CA GLN A 3 -10.46 -11.58 11.09
C GLN A 3 -10.21 -10.87 9.76
N GLN A 4 -9.38 -9.84 9.79
CA GLN A 4 -8.91 -9.09 8.63
C GLN A 4 -7.37 -9.07 8.67
N PRO A 5 -6.70 -10.15 8.24
CA PRO A 5 -5.25 -10.30 8.45
C PRO A 5 -4.43 -9.20 7.76
N GLU A 6 -4.90 -8.68 6.62
CA GLU A 6 -4.26 -7.55 5.93
C GLU A 6 -4.36 -6.25 6.74
N PHE A 7 -5.51 -5.99 7.37
CA PHE A 7 -5.68 -4.86 8.29
C PHE A 7 -4.84 -5.02 9.57
N ASP A 8 -4.72 -6.25 10.10
CA ASP A 8 -3.84 -6.53 11.23
C ASP A 8 -2.36 -6.29 10.88
N LEU A 9 -1.94 -6.66 9.68
CA LEU A 9 -0.60 -6.34 9.15
C LEU A 9 -0.42 -4.82 9.01
N GLN A 10 -1.37 -4.11 8.40
CA GLN A 10 -1.33 -2.67 8.20
C GLN A 10 -1.21 -1.92 9.54
N LYS A 11 -1.98 -2.32 10.56
CA LYS A 11 -1.86 -1.78 11.93
C LYS A 11 -0.45 -1.92 12.49
N ARG A 12 0.16 -3.11 12.34
CA ARG A 12 1.52 -3.38 12.83
C ARG A 12 2.55 -2.51 12.13
N VAL A 13 2.47 -2.37 10.80
CA VAL A 13 3.37 -1.51 10.02
C VAL A 13 3.22 -0.05 10.44
N CYS A 14 1.99 0.45 10.58
CA CYS A 14 1.75 1.82 11.03
C CYS A 14 2.24 2.05 12.47
N ALA A 15 2.09 1.07 13.36
CA ALA A 15 2.62 1.16 14.73
C ALA A 15 4.15 1.23 14.73
N TYR A 16 4.81 0.42 13.91
CA TYR A 16 6.25 0.49 13.70
C TYR A 16 6.69 1.87 13.22
N LEU A 17 6.05 2.42 12.18
CA LEU A 17 6.38 3.76 11.68
C LEU A 17 6.26 4.84 12.76
N ARG A 18 5.18 4.84 13.55
CA ARG A 18 4.99 5.82 14.63
C ARG A 18 6.07 5.76 15.71
N VAL A 19 6.56 4.56 16.03
CA VAL A 19 7.56 4.36 17.10
C VAL A 19 8.98 4.59 16.59
N ALA A 20 9.33 3.96 15.46
CA ALA A 20 10.69 3.99 14.93
C ALA A 20 11.00 5.26 14.13
N HIS A 21 9.98 5.88 13.51
CA HIS A 21 10.12 7.02 12.60
C HIS A 21 9.10 8.11 12.90
N PRO A 22 9.08 8.69 14.12
CA PRO A 22 8.00 9.58 14.58
C PRO A 22 7.86 10.88 13.77
N SER A 23 8.91 11.32 13.08
CA SER A 23 8.89 12.51 12.22
C SER A 23 8.44 12.22 10.78
N LEU A 24 8.24 10.95 10.41
CA LEU A 24 7.89 10.57 9.04
C LEU A 24 6.40 10.82 8.77
N PHE A 25 6.10 11.61 7.75
CA PHE A 25 4.74 11.76 7.26
C PHE A 25 4.31 10.54 6.45
N PHE A 26 3.24 9.88 6.88
CA PHE A 26 2.63 8.79 6.13
C PHE A 26 1.10 8.81 6.24
N MET A 27 0.44 8.19 5.26
CA MET A 27 -1.00 7.93 5.27
C MET A 27 -1.24 6.45 5.02
N SER A 28 -2.26 5.90 5.67
CA SER A 28 -2.70 4.52 5.50
C SER A 28 -4.14 4.54 4.97
N ASP A 29 -4.42 3.92 3.81
CA ASP A 29 -5.80 3.83 3.33
C ASP A 29 -6.57 2.80 4.14
N THR A 30 -7.69 3.22 4.72
CA THR A 30 -8.57 2.33 5.49
C THR A 30 -9.89 2.06 4.76
N ILE A 31 -10.18 2.79 3.68
CA ILE A 31 -11.46 2.70 2.98
C ILE A 31 -11.67 1.28 2.43
N ALA A 32 -10.61 0.65 1.90
CA ALA A 32 -10.67 -0.73 1.42
C ALA A 32 -11.03 -1.76 2.50
N SER A 33 -10.72 -1.47 3.78
CA SER A 33 -10.98 -2.37 4.91
C SER A 33 -12.36 -2.20 5.54
N LEU A 34 -13.10 -1.14 5.16
CA LEU A 34 -14.39 -0.79 5.75
C LEU A 34 -15.57 -1.24 4.88
N LYS A 35 -16.61 -1.76 5.54
CA LYS A 35 -17.93 -1.90 4.89
C LYS A 35 -18.66 -0.56 4.96
N LEU A 36 -18.45 0.28 3.95
CA LEU A 36 -19.12 1.57 3.85
C LEU A 36 -20.65 1.40 3.73
N THR A 37 -21.40 2.30 4.37
CA THR A 37 -22.82 2.47 4.07
C THR A 37 -23.00 2.98 2.65
N LYS A 38 -24.21 2.81 2.08
CA LYS A 38 -24.52 3.27 0.71
C LYS A 38 -24.18 4.75 0.51
N PHE A 39 -24.54 5.61 1.46
CA PHE A 39 -24.26 7.05 1.39
C PHE A 39 -22.76 7.36 1.48
N GLN A 40 -22.02 6.67 2.36
CA GLN A 40 -20.56 6.82 2.44
C GLN A 40 -19.88 6.36 1.14
N ALA A 41 -20.32 5.25 0.55
CA ALA A 41 -19.79 4.75 -0.72
C ALA A 41 -20.03 5.73 -1.87
N ILE A 42 -21.22 6.33 -1.95
CA ILE A 42 -21.54 7.36 -2.95
C ILE A 42 -20.60 8.56 -2.81
N ARG A 43 -20.50 9.14 -1.60
CA ARG A 43 -19.62 10.29 -1.36
C ARG A 43 -18.16 9.99 -1.66
N ASN A 44 -17.67 8.80 -1.26
CA ASN A 44 -16.31 8.37 -1.59
C ASN A 44 -16.12 8.26 -3.12
N SER A 45 -17.05 7.64 -3.84
CA SER A 45 -16.94 7.50 -5.30
C SER A 45 -16.94 8.82 -6.08
N GLN A 46 -17.54 9.88 -5.52
CA GLN A 46 -17.58 11.20 -6.15
C GLN A 46 -16.25 11.94 -6.13
N ILE A 47 -15.35 11.61 -5.19
CA ILE A 47 -14.06 12.29 -5.02
C ILE A 47 -12.87 11.42 -5.40
N GLN A 48 -13.02 10.09 -5.36
CA GLN A 48 -11.95 9.17 -5.72
C GLN A 48 -11.75 9.11 -7.23
N LYS A 49 -10.49 9.02 -7.67
CA LYS A 49 -10.16 8.90 -9.09
C LYS A 49 -10.58 7.52 -9.64
N PRO A 50 -11.47 7.44 -10.64
CA PRO A 50 -11.77 6.16 -11.27
C PRO A 50 -10.54 5.54 -11.92
N GLY A 51 -10.35 4.24 -11.69
CA GLY A 51 -9.22 3.46 -12.23
C GLY A 51 -7.91 3.58 -11.44
N PHE A 52 -7.86 4.41 -10.40
CA PHE A 52 -6.72 4.46 -9.48
C PHE A 52 -7.01 3.58 -8.26
N LYS A 53 -6.13 2.63 -7.97
CA LYS A 53 -6.18 1.80 -6.76
C LYS A 53 -5.12 2.32 -5.81
N THR A 54 -5.53 3.23 -4.92
CA THR A 54 -4.64 3.81 -3.91
C THR A 54 -3.94 2.71 -3.12
N PRO A 55 -2.60 2.70 -3.07
CA PRO A 55 -1.86 1.75 -2.24
C PRO A 55 -2.20 1.91 -0.75
N ASP A 56 -2.06 0.84 0.02
CA ASP A 56 -2.45 0.82 1.44
C ASP A 56 -1.63 1.74 2.34
N LEU A 57 -0.37 2.00 1.99
CA LEU A 57 0.55 2.82 2.76
C LEU A 57 1.33 3.77 1.86
N LEU A 58 1.26 5.07 2.16
CA LEU A 58 1.94 6.14 1.44
C LEU A 58 2.89 6.84 2.41
N ILE A 59 4.17 6.91 2.06
CA ILE A 59 5.20 7.64 2.80
C ILE A 59 5.60 8.86 1.97
N PHE A 60 5.35 10.04 2.53
CA PHE A 60 5.55 11.33 1.88
C PHE A 60 6.96 11.86 2.13
N LEU A 61 7.95 11.09 1.68
CA LEU A 61 9.35 11.47 1.79
C LEU A 61 10.07 11.19 0.46
N PRO A 62 10.48 12.23 -0.27
CA PRO A 62 11.39 12.07 -1.39
C PRO A 62 12.75 11.55 -0.90
N LYS A 63 13.28 10.50 -1.54
CA LYS A 63 14.57 9.89 -1.20
C LYS A 63 15.27 9.32 -2.43
N GLY A 64 16.59 9.52 -2.50
CA GLY A 64 17.37 9.20 -3.69
C GLY A 64 16.74 9.80 -4.95
N LYS A 65 16.40 8.94 -5.92
CA LYS A 65 15.71 9.33 -7.16
C LYS A 65 14.18 9.31 -7.10
N TYR A 66 13.59 8.93 -5.96
CA TYR A 66 12.16 8.69 -5.84
C TYR A 66 11.43 9.84 -5.17
N HIS A 67 10.22 10.13 -5.65
CA HIS A 67 9.39 11.22 -5.12
C HIS A 67 8.61 10.84 -3.84
N GLY A 68 8.57 9.56 -3.50
CA GLY A 68 7.86 9.00 -2.36
C GLY A 68 7.80 7.48 -2.43
N LEU A 69 7.38 6.85 -1.33
CA LEU A 69 7.25 5.40 -1.21
C LEU A 69 5.79 5.00 -1.03
N PHE A 70 5.31 4.12 -1.89
CA PHE A 70 3.94 3.62 -1.94
C PHE A 70 3.97 2.09 -1.81
N ILE A 71 3.24 1.55 -0.84
CA ILE A 71 3.26 0.12 -0.54
C ILE A 71 1.83 -0.40 -0.57
N GLU A 72 1.61 -1.39 -1.42
CA GLU A 72 0.38 -2.19 -1.42
C GLU A 72 0.63 -3.46 -0.61
N LEU A 73 -0.10 -3.63 0.49
CA LEU A 73 0.10 -4.68 1.46
C LEU A 73 -0.66 -5.95 1.05
N LYS A 74 -0.03 -7.09 1.30
CA LYS A 74 -0.66 -8.40 1.17
C LYS A 74 -0.28 -9.31 2.33
N VAL A 75 -1.18 -10.21 2.68
CA VAL A 75 -0.91 -11.24 3.70
C VAL A 75 0.12 -12.25 3.20
N GLU A 76 0.04 -12.59 1.92
CA GLU A 76 0.92 -13.53 1.23
C GLU A 76 1.41 -12.93 -0.09
N SER A 77 2.43 -13.54 -0.69
CA SER A 77 2.92 -13.10 -2.00
C SER A 77 1.79 -13.00 -3.03
N PRO A 78 1.66 -11.87 -3.75
CA PRO A 78 0.71 -11.75 -4.86
C PRO A 78 1.23 -12.44 -6.13
N TYR A 79 2.44 -12.97 -6.10
CA TYR A 79 3.08 -13.67 -7.20
C TYR A 79 2.99 -15.19 -7.02
N LYS A 80 3.00 -15.91 -8.14
CA LYS A 80 3.18 -17.34 -8.23
C LYS A 80 4.68 -17.69 -8.05
N LEU A 81 4.98 -18.97 -7.87
CA LEU A 81 6.37 -19.44 -7.76
C LEU A 81 7.22 -19.15 -9.01
N ASN A 82 6.59 -19.02 -10.18
CA ASN A 82 7.25 -18.65 -11.43
C ASN A 82 7.43 -17.13 -11.61
N GLY A 83 7.05 -16.32 -10.62
CA GLY A 83 7.15 -14.86 -10.67
C GLY A 83 5.94 -14.13 -11.29
N ASP A 84 5.00 -14.85 -11.91
CA ASP A 84 3.81 -14.22 -12.49
C ASP A 84 2.85 -13.72 -11.41
N LEU A 85 2.18 -12.60 -11.66
CA LEU A 85 1.11 -12.11 -10.79
C LEU A 85 -0.06 -13.12 -10.76
N LYS A 86 -0.62 -13.38 -9.58
CA LYS A 86 -1.83 -14.20 -9.41
C LYS A 86 -3.00 -13.58 -10.19
N SER A 87 -3.83 -14.44 -10.77
CA SER A 87 -4.81 -14.08 -11.81
C SER A 87 -6.12 -13.48 -11.28
N SER A 88 -6.08 -12.53 -10.33
CA SER A 88 -7.28 -11.82 -9.87
C SER A 88 -7.42 -10.45 -10.54
N ALA A 89 -8.66 -10.06 -10.86
CA ALA A 89 -8.93 -8.75 -11.46
C ALA A 89 -8.50 -7.60 -10.53
N HIS A 90 -8.65 -7.79 -9.23
CA HIS A 90 -8.24 -6.83 -8.21
C HIS A 90 -6.72 -6.63 -8.19
N LEU A 91 -5.93 -7.71 -8.17
CA LEU A 91 -4.47 -7.63 -8.19
C LEU A 91 -3.96 -6.98 -9.47
N ARG A 92 -4.57 -7.27 -10.62
CA ARG A 92 -4.19 -6.62 -11.88
C ARG A 92 -4.37 -5.11 -11.83
N ALA A 93 -5.50 -4.62 -11.31
CA ALA A 93 -5.77 -3.19 -11.20
C ALA A 93 -4.81 -2.48 -10.21
N GLN A 94 -4.42 -3.17 -9.12
CA GLN A 94 -3.41 -2.68 -8.19
C GLN A 94 -2.03 -2.60 -8.85
N ASN A 95 -1.64 -3.66 -9.57
CA ASN A 95 -0.37 -3.71 -10.30
C ASN A 95 -0.27 -2.66 -11.41
N GLU A 96 -1.40 -2.35 -12.08
CA GLU A 96 -1.47 -1.27 -13.06
C GLU A 96 -1.22 0.10 -12.38
N THR A 97 -1.79 0.32 -11.21
CA THR A 97 -1.54 1.55 -10.44
C THR A 97 -0.08 1.65 -10.01
N ILE A 98 0.50 0.57 -9.51
CA ILE A 98 1.93 0.49 -9.15
C ILE A 98 2.81 0.81 -10.36
N SER A 99 2.52 0.23 -11.53
CA SER A 99 3.27 0.49 -12.76
C SER A 99 3.22 1.95 -13.18
N LYS A 100 2.06 2.60 -13.07
CA LYS A 100 1.90 4.03 -13.34
C LYS A 100 2.68 4.90 -12.35
N LEU A 101 2.64 4.57 -11.05
CA LEU A 101 3.42 5.27 -10.02
C LEU A 101 4.94 5.15 -10.26
N LYS A 102 5.43 3.96 -10.63
CA LYS A 102 6.83 3.74 -11.01
C LYS A 102 7.23 4.63 -12.20
N ALA A 103 6.38 4.69 -13.23
CA ALA A 103 6.63 5.53 -14.40
C ALA A 103 6.67 7.03 -14.08
N LEU A 104 5.97 7.46 -13.03
CA LEU A 104 5.98 8.84 -12.53
C LEU A 104 7.13 9.15 -11.55
N GLY A 105 8.04 8.21 -11.29
CA GLY A 105 9.20 8.43 -10.42
C GLY A 105 8.94 8.13 -8.93
N TYR A 106 7.84 7.49 -8.58
CA TYR A 106 7.63 6.98 -7.21
C TYR A 106 8.25 5.60 -7.06
N TYR A 107 8.73 5.27 -5.85
CA TYR A 107 8.92 3.88 -5.49
C TYR A 107 7.55 3.32 -5.11
N ALA A 108 7.06 2.33 -5.85
CA ALA A 108 5.79 1.68 -5.55
C ALA A 108 5.96 0.17 -5.66
N ASP A 109 5.47 -0.64 -4.73
CA ASP A 109 5.48 -2.10 -4.91
C ASP A 109 4.47 -2.81 -4.03
N PHE A 110 4.19 -4.07 -4.40
CA PHE A 110 3.55 -4.98 -3.45
C PHE A 110 4.54 -5.38 -2.38
N GLN A 111 4.07 -5.47 -1.14
CA GLN A 111 4.83 -6.07 -0.05
C GLN A 111 3.94 -6.96 0.79
N TRP A 112 4.52 -8.06 1.26
CA TRP A 112 3.88 -9.01 2.15
C TRP A 112 4.85 -9.36 3.26
N ASN A 113 4.33 -9.87 4.38
CA ASN A 113 5.10 -10.14 5.60
C ASN A 113 5.71 -8.89 6.26
N PHE A 114 5.52 -8.78 7.57
CA PHE A 114 5.92 -7.60 8.35
C PHE A 114 7.44 -7.29 8.26
N ASP A 115 8.29 -8.31 8.33
CA ASP A 115 9.74 -8.12 8.37
C ASP A 115 10.29 -7.64 7.04
N SER A 116 9.77 -8.13 5.91
CA SER A 116 10.11 -7.63 4.57
C SER A 116 9.65 -6.19 4.37
N ILE A 117 8.45 -5.85 4.84
CA ILE A 117 7.94 -4.47 4.77
C ILE A 117 8.85 -3.52 5.55
N VAL A 118 9.23 -3.89 6.78
CA VAL A 118 10.16 -3.09 7.60
C VAL A 118 11.53 -2.97 6.94
N LYS A 119 12.06 -4.06 6.37
CA LYS A 119 13.33 -4.04 5.62
C LYS A 119 13.27 -3.08 4.43
N LEU A 120 12.19 -3.12 3.64
CA LEU A 120 11.99 -2.20 2.51
C LEU A 120 11.95 -0.74 2.98
N ILE A 121 11.15 -0.45 4.02
CA ILE A 121 11.02 0.91 4.56
C ILE A 121 12.39 1.41 5.00
N ASN A 122 13.14 0.64 5.79
CA ASN A 122 14.46 1.04 6.25
C ASN A 122 15.46 1.22 5.12
N TRP A 123 15.44 0.35 4.11
CA TRP A 123 16.26 0.55 2.92
C TRP A 123 15.91 1.87 2.23
N TYR A 124 14.62 2.15 1.99
CA TYR A 124 14.17 3.37 1.32
C TYR A 124 14.57 4.64 2.07
N LEU A 125 14.45 4.64 3.40
CA LEU A 125 14.82 5.77 4.24
C LEU A 125 16.34 6.05 4.25
N ASN A 126 17.16 5.06 3.90
CA ASN A 126 18.62 5.13 3.79
C ASN A 126 19.15 5.27 2.36
N LEU A 127 18.27 5.45 1.36
CA LEU A 127 18.67 5.89 0.01
C LEU A 127 19.25 7.29 0.02
#